data_AF-A0A2H6N0S2-F1
#
_entry.id   AF-A0A2H6N0S2-F1
#
_cell.length_a   1.000
_cell.length_b   1.000
_cell.length_c   1.000
_cell.angle_alpha   90.00
_cell.angle_beta   90.00
_cell.angle_gamma   90.00
#
_symmetry.space_group_name_H-M   'P 1'
#
loop_
_entity.id
_entity.type
_entity.pdbx_description
1 polymer ?
#
loop_
_entity_poly.entity_id
_entity_poly.type
_entity_poly.pdbx_seq_one_letter_code
_entity_poly.pdbx_strand_id
1 'polypeptide(L)'
;MLLSSCGLSPTIWSKCPQLLGMFVLGLGPRSQYGFGPMVLKGCLLWGDRVIIPPTLQDKILEVLHEGHPGIVRMKALARSYVWWPGLDSTIESWVATCKPCQETRLAPPKPSP
;
A
#
# COMPACT_ATOMS: atom_id res chain seq x y z
N MET A 1 28.50 -4.70 31.51
CA MET A 1 28.80 -3.24 31.53
C MET A 1 29.62 -2.95 30.28
N LEU A 2 29.32 -2.06 29.34
CA LEU A 2 28.27 -1.06 29.12
C LEU A 2 28.28 -0.76 27.61
N LEU A 3 27.11 -0.40 27.06
CA LEU A 3 26.96 0.20 25.73
C LEU A 3 27.70 1.55 25.68
N SER A 4 28.23 1.91 24.50
CA SER A 4 28.44 3.32 24.09
C SER A 4 28.81 3.37 22.61
N SER A 5 28.41 4.27 21.72
CA SER A 5 27.35 5.29 21.61
C SER A 5 27.49 5.85 20.19
N CYS A 6 26.56 5.61 19.26
CA CYS A 6 26.48 6.41 18.02
C CYS A 6 25.53 7.57 18.29
N GLY A 7 26.12 8.72 18.64
CA GLY A 7 25.40 9.99 18.78
C GLY A 7 25.02 10.53 17.42
N LEU A 8 23.72 10.67 17.18
CA LEU A 8 23.16 11.57 16.17
C LEU A 8 22.15 12.47 16.87
N SER A 9 22.48 13.76 16.86
CA SER A 9 21.84 14.85 17.59
C SER A 9 20.41 15.13 17.10
N PRO A 10 19.47 15.58 17.97
CA PRO A 10 18.04 15.74 17.64
C PRO A 10 17.68 16.88 16.66
N THR A 11 18.65 17.61 16.11
CA THR A 11 18.37 18.90 15.43
C THR A 11 18.12 18.82 13.92
N ILE A 12 18.27 17.66 13.28
CA ILE A 12 18.06 17.50 11.82
C ILE A 12 16.58 17.47 11.42
N TRP A 13 15.65 17.28 12.36
CA TRP A 13 14.20 17.27 12.10
C TRP A 13 13.60 18.66 11.80
N SER A 14 14.40 19.72 11.81
CA SER A 14 13.93 21.11 11.68
C SER A 14 13.83 21.64 10.23
N LYS A 15 13.97 20.79 9.19
CA LYS A 15 13.92 21.24 7.77
C LYS A 15 12.97 20.48 6.83
N CYS A 16 11.86 19.92 7.33
CA CYS A 16 10.76 19.45 6.46
C CYS A 16 9.41 20.08 6.87
N PRO A 17 8.97 21.17 6.21
CA PRO A 17 7.85 22.00 6.66
C PRO A 17 6.45 21.49 6.26
N GLN A 18 6.21 20.18 6.14
CA GLN A 18 4.91 19.65 5.67
C GLN A 18 4.14 18.80 6.69
N LEU A 19 4.60 18.71 7.94
CA LEU A 19 3.96 17.92 9.00
C LEU A 19 3.39 18.76 10.15
N LEU A 20 2.89 19.97 9.87
CA LEU A 20 2.15 20.74 10.88
C LEU A 20 0.70 20.98 10.44
N GLY A 21 -0.17 20.02 10.75
CA GLY A 21 -1.60 20.17 10.61
C GLY A 21 -2.34 19.00 11.28
N MET A 22 -3.08 19.32 12.35
CA MET A 22 -4.06 18.48 13.07
C MET A 22 -3.52 17.62 14.22
N PHE A 23 -3.32 18.30 15.36
CA PHE A 23 -3.12 17.67 16.67
C PHE A 23 -4.10 18.27 17.69
N VAL A 24 -5.42 18.15 17.48
CA VAL A 24 -6.41 18.45 18.54
C VAL A 24 -7.67 17.59 18.36
N LEU A 25 -7.56 16.27 18.57
CA LEU A 25 -8.64 15.39 19.08
C LEU A 25 -8.00 14.02 19.41
N GLY A 26 -7.38 13.90 20.57
CA GLY A 26 -7.23 12.61 21.28
C GLY A 26 -6.56 11.40 20.58
N LEU A 27 -5.83 11.57 19.48
CA LEU A 27 -5.00 10.51 18.90
C LEU A 27 -3.53 10.91 19.10
N GLY A 28 -2.89 10.28 20.08
CA GLY A 28 -1.47 10.47 20.34
C GLY A 28 -0.62 10.19 19.09
N PRO A 29 0.65 10.62 19.07
CA PRO A 29 1.51 10.36 17.94
C PRO A 29 1.71 8.85 17.87
N ARG A 30 1.23 8.21 16.81
CA ARG A 30 1.53 6.81 16.51
C ARG A 30 3.03 6.70 16.22
N SER A 31 3.81 6.65 17.28
CA SER A 31 5.26 6.65 17.23
C SER A 31 5.78 5.24 17.49
N GLN A 32 6.31 4.65 16.41
CA GLN A 32 7.69 4.16 16.32
C GLN A 32 8.11 2.77 16.85
N TYR A 33 7.22 1.84 17.20
CA TYR A 33 7.63 0.42 17.29
C TYR A 33 7.66 -0.20 15.89
N GLY A 34 8.87 -0.35 15.37
CA GLY A 34 9.17 -0.86 14.04
C GLY A 34 8.62 -2.24 13.79
N PHE A 35 7.67 -2.33 12.86
CA PHE A 35 7.41 -3.56 12.12
C PHE A 35 8.15 -3.43 10.81
N GLY A 36 9.47 -3.58 10.89
CA GLY A 36 10.26 -3.93 9.71
C GLY A 36 9.73 -5.25 9.13
N PRO A 37 10.12 -5.58 7.89
CA PRO A 37 9.64 -6.79 7.27
C PRO A 37 10.05 -8.02 8.07
N MET A 38 9.08 -8.89 8.40
CA MET A 38 9.29 -10.12 9.16
C MET A 38 9.41 -11.31 8.22
N VAL A 39 10.23 -12.31 8.58
CA VAL A 39 10.30 -13.57 7.83
C VAL A 39 9.47 -14.64 8.53
N LEU A 40 8.47 -15.20 7.84
CA LEU A 40 7.68 -16.33 8.32
C LEU A 40 7.69 -17.44 7.26
N LYS A 41 8.17 -18.63 7.63
CA LYS A 41 8.23 -19.81 6.74
C LYS A 41 8.90 -19.53 5.38
N GLY A 42 9.94 -18.69 5.38
CA GLY A 42 10.66 -18.29 4.16
C GLY A 42 10.01 -17.16 3.35
N CYS A 43 8.86 -16.65 3.78
CA CYS A 43 8.20 -15.50 3.16
C CYS A 43 8.52 -14.21 3.91
N LEU A 44 8.61 -13.10 3.20
CA LEU A 44 8.76 -11.76 3.78
C LEU A 44 7.38 -11.12 3.98
N LEU A 45 7.11 -10.55 5.15
CA LEU A 45 5.82 -9.97 5.51
C LEU A 45 5.96 -8.52 5.98
N TRP A 46 4.98 -7.69 5.64
CA TRP A 46 4.82 -6.34 6.15
C TRP A 46 3.52 -6.25 6.97
N GLY A 47 3.64 -6.35 8.29
CA GLY A 47 2.49 -6.55 9.17
C GLY A 47 1.90 -7.95 8.96
N ASP A 48 0.65 -7.99 8.51
CA ASP A 48 -0.13 -9.19 8.18
C ASP A 48 -0.10 -9.57 6.68
N ARG A 49 0.63 -8.81 5.86
CA ARG A 49 0.63 -8.94 4.39
C ARG A 49 1.93 -9.54 3.89
N VAL A 50 1.84 -10.35 2.85
CA VAL A 50 3.01 -10.94 2.19
C VAL A 50 3.61 -9.95 1.20
N ILE A 51 4.93 -9.73 1.28
CA ILE A 51 5.68 -8.95 0.30
C ILE A 51 5.91 -9.82 -0.93
N ILE A 52 5.43 -9.36 -2.08
CA ILE A 52 5.48 -10.12 -3.34
C ILE A 52 6.64 -9.60 -4.21
N PRO A 53 7.59 -10.47 -4.64
CA PRO A 53 8.64 -10.07 -5.57
C PRO A 53 8.06 -9.77 -6.96
N PRO A 54 8.71 -8.92 -7.78
CA PRO A 54 8.22 -8.54 -9.11
C PRO A 54 7.85 -9.71 -10.01
N THR A 55 8.59 -10.81 -9.94
CA THR A 55 8.37 -12.03 -10.74
C THR A 55 7.05 -12.76 -10.46
N LEU A 56 6.42 -12.48 -9.31
CA LEU A 56 5.15 -13.10 -8.90
C LEU A 56 3.97 -12.14 -8.96
N GLN A 57 4.20 -10.85 -9.23
CA GLN A 57 3.13 -9.83 -9.23
C GLN A 57 2.06 -10.15 -10.27
N ASP A 58 2.44 -10.54 -11.48
CA ASP A 58 1.49 -10.87 -12.55
C ASP A 58 0.56 -12.04 -12.17
N LYS A 59 1.11 -13.09 -11.54
CA LYS A 59 0.30 -14.23 -11.06
C LYS A 59 -0.70 -13.82 -9.99
N ILE A 60 -0.30 -12.91 -9.09
CA ILE A 60 -1.21 -12.39 -8.06
C ILE A 60 -2.29 -11.51 -8.71
N LEU A 61 -1.95 -10.71 -9.71
CA LEU A 61 -2.93 -9.90 -10.45
C LEU A 61 -3.94 -10.78 -11.18
N GLU A 62 -3.50 -11.86 -11.83
CA GLU A 62 -4.38 -12.85 -12.47
C GLU A 62 -5.41 -13.42 -11.48
N VAL A 63 -4.96 -13.87 -10.31
CA VAL A 63 -5.83 -14.43 -9.26
C VAL A 63 -6.78 -13.36 -8.70
N LEU A 64 -6.31 -12.15 -8.44
CA LEU A 64 -7.16 -11.06 -7.94
C LEU A 64 -8.19 -10.61 -8.99
N HIS A 65 -7.88 -10.80 -10.26
CA HIS A 65 -8.71 -10.41 -11.39
C HIS A 65 -9.71 -11.49 -11.81
N GLU A 66 -9.60 -12.71 -11.27
CA GLU A 66 -10.51 -13.82 -11.53
C GLU A 66 -11.96 -13.40 -11.27
N GLY A 67 -12.84 -13.64 -12.25
CA GLY A 67 -14.25 -13.22 -12.18
C GLY A 67 -14.51 -11.73 -12.39
N HIS A 68 -13.51 -10.95 -12.81
CA HIS A 68 -13.63 -9.52 -13.15
C HIS A 68 -14.31 -8.66 -12.06
N PRO A 69 -13.88 -8.71 -10.79
CA PRO A 69 -14.57 -8.06 -9.68
C PRO A 69 -14.48 -6.53 -9.70
N GLY A 70 -13.71 -5.95 -10.63
CA GLY A 70 -13.51 -4.51 -10.79
C GLY A 70 -12.46 -3.93 -9.85
N ILE A 71 -12.03 -2.71 -10.16
CA ILE A 71 -10.87 -2.07 -9.54
C ILE A 71 -10.99 -1.88 -8.03
N VAL A 72 -12.17 -1.50 -7.53
CA VAL A 72 -12.39 -1.23 -6.10
C VAL A 72 -12.22 -2.52 -5.30
N ARG A 73 -12.83 -3.61 -5.77
CA ARG A 73 -12.75 -4.90 -5.09
C ARG A 73 -11.36 -5.52 -5.19
N MET A 74 -10.70 -5.42 -6.34
CA MET A 74 -9.31 -5.86 -6.50
C MET A 74 -8.37 -5.14 -5.53
N LYS A 75 -8.46 -3.82 -5.41
CA LYS A 75 -7.65 -3.04 -4.45
C LYS A 75 -7.92 -3.45 -3.00
N ALA A 76 -9.18 -3.66 -2.64
CA ALA A 76 -9.54 -4.09 -1.29
C ALA A 76 -8.93 -5.45 -0.94
N LEU A 77 -9.03 -6.43 -1.85
CA LEU A 77 -8.44 -7.77 -1.67
C LEU A 77 -6.91 -7.72 -1.64
N ALA A 78 -6.29 -6.95 -2.54
CA ALA A 78 -4.84 -6.86 -2.58
C ALA A 78 -4.28 -6.29 -1.27
N ARG A 79 -4.88 -5.20 -0.78
CA ARG A 79 -4.46 -4.52 0.46
C ARG A 79 -4.67 -5.35 1.72
N SER A 80 -5.47 -6.41 1.70
CA SER A 80 -5.64 -7.33 2.84
C SER A 80 -4.63 -8.47 2.87
N TYR A 81 -4.05 -8.87 1.73
CA TYR A 81 -3.20 -10.07 1.66
C TYR A 81 -1.77 -9.79 1.24
N VAL A 82 -1.53 -8.81 0.38
CA VAL A 82 -0.25 -8.61 -0.30
C VAL A 82 0.23 -7.17 -0.24
N TRP A 83 1.53 -6.97 -0.41
CA TRP A 83 2.14 -5.65 -0.44
C TRP A 83 3.35 -5.58 -1.39
N TRP A 84 3.44 -4.49 -2.14
CA TRP A 84 4.65 -4.03 -2.85
C TRP A 84 4.51 -2.53 -3.17
N PRO A 85 5.62 -1.81 -3.40
CA PRO A 85 5.55 -0.40 -3.80
C PRO A 85 4.80 -0.25 -5.13
N GLY A 86 3.80 0.64 -5.17
CA GLY A 86 3.00 0.87 -6.37
C GLY A 86 1.86 -0.13 -6.63
N LEU A 87 1.51 -0.97 -5.65
CA LEU A 87 0.41 -1.95 -5.74
C LEU A 87 -0.85 -1.43 -6.44
N ASP A 88 -1.37 -0.29 -5.97
CA ASP A 88 -2.60 0.28 -6.51
C ASP A 88 -2.44 0.72 -7.99
N SER A 89 -1.29 1.26 -8.37
CA SER A 89 -0.97 1.69 -9.73
C SER A 89 -0.80 0.49 -10.67
N THR A 90 -0.23 -0.61 -10.17
CA THR A 90 -0.16 -1.88 -10.93
C THR A 90 -1.57 -2.43 -11.18
N ILE A 91 -2.45 -2.42 -10.16
CA ILE A 91 -3.84 -2.85 -10.31
C ILE A 91 -4.61 -1.96 -11.29
N GLU A 92 -4.45 -0.64 -11.21
CA GLU A 92 -5.04 0.30 -12.16
C GLU A 92 -4.65 -0.02 -13.61
N SER A 93 -3.35 -0.21 -13.83
CA SER A 93 -2.80 -0.53 -15.16
C SER A 93 -3.31 -1.87 -15.67
N TRP A 94 -3.40 -2.88 -14.81
CA TRP A 94 -3.94 -4.21 -15.14
C TRP A 94 -5.42 -4.17 -15.50
N VAL A 95 -6.24 -3.45 -14.72
CA VAL A 95 -7.67 -3.33 -15.01
C VAL A 95 -7.90 -2.49 -16.27
N ALA A 96 -7.04 -1.51 -16.55
CA ALA A 96 -7.10 -0.69 -17.77
C ALA A 96 -6.91 -1.50 -19.07
N THR A 97 -6.13 -2.58 -19.04
CA THR A 97 -5.94 -3.46 -20.20
C THR A 97 -7.07 -4.47 -20.38
N CYS A 98 -7.94 -4.64 -19.38
CA CYS A 98 -9.03 -5.62 -19.40
C CYS A 98 -10.32 -5.07 -20.00
N LYS A 99 -10.66 -5.52 -21.23
CA LYS A 99 -11.89 -5.13 -21.95
C LYS A 99 -13.19 -5.31 -21.14
N PRO A 100 -13.52 -6.49 -20.58
CA PRO A 100 -14.79 -6.65 -19.85
C PRO A 100 -14.88 -5.77 -18.60
N CYS A 101 -13.76 -5.49 -17.93
CA CYS A 101 -13.75 -4.52 -16.82
C CYS A 101 -13.93 -3.07 -17.29
N GLN A 102 -13.52 -2.72 -18.50
CA GLN A 102 -13.77 -1.39 -19.06
C GLN A 102 -15.21 -1.21 -19.53
N GLU A 103 -15.83 -2.25 -20.09
CA GLU A 103 -17.22 -2.22 -20.57
C GLU A 103 -18.24 -2.12 -19.42
N THR A 104 -17.95 -2.75 -18.29
CA THR A 104 -18.78 -2.68 -17.08
C THR A 104 -18.63 -1.36 -16.32
N ARG A 105 -17.63 -0.55 -16.66
CA ARG A 105 -17.45 0.77 -16.07
C ARG A 105 -18.59 1.68 -16.56
N LEU A 106 -19.49 2.05 -15.65
CA LEU A 106 -20.53 3.04 -15.94
C LEU A 106 -19.87 4.29 -16.52
N ALA A 107 -20.34 4.72 -17.68
CA ALA A 107 -19.98 6.03 -18.21
C ALA A 107 -20.37 7.09 -17.17
N PRO A 108 -19.53 8.11 -16.93
CA PRO A 108 -19.92 9.20 -16.06
C PRO A 108 -21.24 9.81 -16.59
N PRO A 109 -22.16 10.21 -15.70
CA PRO A 109 -23.40 10.84 -16.11
C PRO A 109 -23.07 12.04 -16.99
N LYS A 110 -23.76 12.16 -18.13
CA LYS A 110 -23.59 13.31 -19.03
C LYS A 110 -23.91 14.56 -18.22
N PRO A 111 -23.05 15.60 -18.21
CA PRO A 111 -23.39 16.85 -17.53
C PRO A 111 -24.71 17.36 -18.10
N SER A 112 -25.61 17.80 -17.22
CA SER A 112 -26.84 18.47 -17.63
C SER A 112 -26.48 19.74 -18.41
N PRO A 113 -27.20 20.08 -19.50
CA PRO A 113 -26.98 21.29 -20.29
C PRO A 113 -27.04 22.58 -19.46
#